data_AF-A0AAD6MPR7-F1
#
_entry.id   AF-A0AAD6MPR7-F1
#
_cell.length_a   1.000
_cell.length_b   1.000
_cell.length_c   1.000
_cell.angle_alpha   90.00
_cell.angle_beta   90.00
_cell.angle_gamma   90.00
#
_symmetry.space_group_name_H-M   'P 1'
#
loop_
_entity.id
_entity.type
_entity.pdbx_description
1 polymer ?
#
loop_
_entity_poly.entity_id
_entity_poly.type
_entity_poly.pdbx_seq_one_letter_code
_entity_poly.pdbx_strand_id
1 'polypeptide(L)'
;MRKPVGKLGSSTETLRPADAIPFSFFEAVADRLLLVSSAFLPIMDKTQQIIALTQLRKSVEKLGSSTEKYGDPTLVRFLIARSMDPEKAAKMFAQWLKWRAAFVPNGSIPDSEVQDELRPRKVFLQEYVVHLLDKAIASSFKGREIGNEKLIAILDLQQIAYKNIDARGLITGFQLLQAYYPERLAKCFILSMPWFFVSVWRMVSRFLEKATLEKVMIVTSEEERDFFVEEIGEEVLPEEYGGRAMLVAPEDVTVPPVEG
;
A
#
# COMPACT_ATOMS: atom_id res chain seq x y z
N MET A 1 3.62 -30.94 -20.88
CA MET A 1 4.71 -31.26 -19.94
C MET A 1 5.77 -30.16 -20.02
N ARG A 2 5.87 -29.29 -19.00
CA ARG A 2 6.89 -28.23 -18.94
C ARG A 2 8.09 -28.74 -18.11
N LYS A 3 9.31 -28.54 -18.62
CA LYS A 3 10.58 -28.89 -17.95
C LYS A 3 10.92 -27.88 -16.84
N PRO A 4 11.63 -28.30 -15.76
CA PRO A 4 12.03 -27.40 -14.70
C PRO A 4 13.27 -26.57 -15.11
N VAL A 5 13.25 -25.27 -14.83
CA VAL A 5 14.42 -24.38 -14.99
C VAL A 5 15.23 -24.40 -13.69
N GLY A 6 16.53 -24.60 -13.84
CA GLY A 6 17.50 -24.80 -12.76
C GLY A 6 17.69 -23.59 -11.84
N LYS A 7 18.02 -23.90 -10.59
CA LYS A 7 18.36 -22.96 -9.52
C LYS A 7 19.68 -22.23 -9.82
N LEU A 8 19.67 -20.90 -9.67
CA LEU A 8 20.87 -20.11 -9.43
C LEU A 8 20.71 -19.43 -8.07
N GLY A 9 21.64 -19.69 -7.16
CA GLY A 9 21.58 -19.22 -5.78
C GLY A 9 22.09 -17.79 -5.61
N SER A 10 21.27 -16.95 -4.96
CA SER A 10 21.74 -15.93 -4.01
C SER A 10 20.56 -15.53 -3.12
N SER A 11 20.62 -15.94 -1.86
CA SER A 11 19.93 -15.45 -0.66
C SER A 11 18.73 -14.51 -0.85
N THR A 12 17.63 -15.04 -1.40
CA THR A 12 16.29 -14.60 -1.06
C THR A 12 15.63 -15.78 -0.38
N GLU A 13 15.47 -15.69 0.94
CA GLU A 13 14.77 -16.69 1.72
C GLU A 13 13.30 -16.64 1.29
N THR A 14 12.94 -17.47 0.32
CA THR A 14 11.56 -17.71 -0.07
C THR A 14 10.81 -18.16 1.18
N LEU A 15 9.91 -17.31 1.68
CA LEU A 15 9.06 -17.56 2.85
C LEU A 15 8.40 -18.94 2.70
N ARG A 16 8.62 -19.81 3.69
CA ARG A 16 8.17 -21.22 3.65
C ARG A 16 6.66 -21.33 3.93
N PRO A 17 5.97 -22.37 3.42
CA PRO A 17 4.49 -22.51 3.48
C PRO A 17 3.87 -22.82 4.85
N ALA A 18 4.59 -22.70 5.97
CA ALA A 18 4.15 -23.21 7.29
C ALA A 18 3.59 -22.15 8.26
N ASP A 19 3.53 -20.87 7.88
CA ASP A 19 3.22 -19.76 8.79
C ASP A 19 1.83 -19.14 8.54
N ALA A 20 0.74 -19.91 8.65
CA ALA A 20 -0.61 -19.41 8.37
C ALA A 20 -1.03 -18.22 9.27
N ILE A 21 -1.64 -17.21 8.66
CA ILE A 21 -2.27 -16.05 9.32
C ILE A 21 -3.72 -16.43 9.65
N PRO A 22 -4.25 -16.16 10.86
CA PRO A 22 -5.65 -16.46 11.15
C PRO A 22 -6.60 -15.62 10.29
N PHE A 23 -7.52 -16.28 9.60
CA PHE A 23 -8.59 -15.66 8.79
C PHE A 23 -9.44 -14.64 9.59
N SER A 24 -9.54 -14.81 10.91
CA SER A 24 -10.25 -13.87 11.78
C SER A 24 -9.53 -12.55 12.01
N PHE A 25 -8.23 -12.45 11.71
CA PHE A 25 -7.51 -11.16 11.64
C PHE A 25 -7.97 -10.36 10.42
N PHE A 26 -8.18 -11.10 9.33
CA PHE A 26 -8.45 -10.58 8.02
C PHE A 26 -9.85 -9.92 7.97
N GLU A 27 -10.93 -10.59 8.40
CA GLU A 27 -12.27 -9.96 8.49
C GLU A 27 -12.26 -8.70 9.37
N ALA A 28 -11.50 -8.71 10.46
CA ALA A 28 -11.48 -7.60 11.41
C ALA A 28 -10.82 -6.32 10.88
N VAL A 29 -9.95 -6.43 9.87
CA VAL A 29 -9.15 -5.31 9.33
C VAL A 29 -9.55 -4.97 7.89
N ALA A 30 -10.02 -5.97 7.11
CA ALA A 30 -10.35 -5.84 5.70
C ALA A 30 -11.54 -4.90 5.43
N ASP A 31 -12.59 -4.98 6.24
CA ASP A 31 -13.80 -4.15 6.11
C ASP A 31 -13.61 -2.72 6.65
N ARG A 32 -12.48 -2.49 7.32
CA ARG A 32 -12.21 -1.25 8.08
C ARG A 32 -10.98 -0.50 7.61
N LEU A 33 -10.32 -1.00 6.58
CA LEU A 33 -9.26 -0.31 5.87
C LEU A 33 -9.87 0.67 4.88
N LEU A 34 -10.11 1.90 5.34
CA LEU A 34 -10.48 3.00 4.46
C LEU A 34 -9.21 3.62 3.87
N LEU A 35 -9.20 3.80 2.55
CA LEU A 35 -8.15 4.47 1.80
C LEU A 35 -8.68 5.77 1.22
N VAL A 36 -8.33 6.90 1.84
CA VAL A 36 -8.74 8.23 1.37
C VAL A 36 -7.60 8.86 0.57
N SER A 37 -7.93 9.45 -0.59
CA SER A 37 -6.93 10.12 -1.42
C SER A 37 -6.63 11.53 -0.94
N SER A 38 -5.37 11.85 -0.66
CA SER A 38 -4.89 13.22 -0.42
C SER A 38 -3.89 13.66 -1.49
N ALA A 39 -3.85 14.96 -1.80
CA ALA A 39 -2.90 15.55 -2.72
C ALA A 39 -1.80 16.28 -1.93
N PHE A 40 -0.54 15.84 -2.04
CA PHE A 40 0.59 16.53 -1.43
C PHE A 40 1.67 16.82 -2.48
N LEU A 41 1.98 18.10 -2.69
CA LEU A 41 3.08 18.53 -3.57
C LEU A 41 4.36 18.69 -2.74
N PRO A 42 5.38 17.82 -2.89
CA PRO A 42 6.72 18.25 -2.52
C PRO A 42 7.15 19.37 -3.48
N ILE A 43 7.54 20.52 -2.93
CA ILE A 43 8.16 21.61 -3.69
C ILE A 43 9.57 21.14 -4.05
N MET A 44 9.72 20.54 -5.24
CA MET A 44 11.00 20.17 -5.81
C MET A 44 11.40 21.18 -6.88
N ASP A 45 12.70 21.49 -6.93
CA ASP A 45 13.25 22.26 -8.05
C ASP A 45 13.04 21.47 -9.36
N LYS A 46 12.32 22.09 -10.31
CA LYS A 46 11.95 21.43 -11.58
C LYS A 46 13.16 20.94 -12.36
N THR A 47 14.31 21.61 -12.25
CA THR A 47 15.53 21.23 -12.95
C THR A 47 16.13 19.96 -12.37
N GLN A 48 16.22 19.89 -11.04
CA GLN A 48 16.71 18.70 -10.34
C GLN A 48 15.82 17.47 -10.62
N GLN A 49 14.51 17.66 -10.67
CA GLN A 49 13.55 16.61 -11.03
C GLN A 49 13.80 16.06 -12.44
N ILE A 50 13.95 16.94 -13.43
CA ILE A 50 14.18 16.55 -14.84
C ILE A 50 15.48 15.76 -14.98
N ILE A 51 16.55 16.20 -14.32
CA ILE A 51 17.85 15.52 -14.33
C ILE A 51 17.72 14.11 -13.74
N ALA A 52 17.12 14.01 -12.55
CA ALA A 52 16.95 12.73 -11.86
C ALA A 52 16.06 11.76 -12.65
N LEU A 53 14.98 12.24 -13.27
CA LEU A 53 14.12 11.44 -14.15
C LEU A 53 14.88 10.91 -15.37
N THR A 54 15.67 11.76 -16.02
CA THR A 54 16.47 11.38 -17.18
C THR A 54 17.48 10.29 -16.82
N GLN A 55 18.18 10.45 -15.69
CA GLN A 55 19.12 9.47 -15.19
C GLN A 55 18.44 8.16 -14.78
N LEU A 56 17.27 8.23 -14.15
CA LEU A 56 16.48 7.06 -13.80
C LEU A 56 16.08 6.28 -15.04
N ARG A 57 15.50 6.93 -16.06
CA ARG A 57 15.06 6.26 -17.30
C ARG A 57 16.23 5.52 -17.97
N LYS A 58 17.37 6.19 -18.11
CA LYS A 58 18.61 5.59 -18.64
C LYS A 58 19.10 4.41 -17.80
N SER A 59 19.02 4.50 -16.48
CA SER A 59 19.42 3.41 -15.59
C SER A 59 18.46 2.22 -15.65
N VAL A 60 17.15 2.44 -15.83
CA VAL A 60 16.15 1.39 -16.04
C VAL A 60 16.41 0.65 -17.37
N GLU A 61 16.71 1.38 -18.44
CA GLU A 61 17.07 0.80 -19.75
C GLU A 61 18.32 -0.09 -19.65
N LYS A 62 19.36 0.37 -18.94
CA LYS A 62 20.57 -0.43 -18.68
C LYS A 62 20.29 -1.73 -17.92
N LEU A 63 19.23 -1.76 -17.09
CA LEU A 63 18.78 -2.95 -16.37
C LEU A 63 17.90 -3.87 -17.23
N GLY A 64 17.67 -3.53 -18.50
CA GLY A 64 16.86 -4.32 -19.44
C GLY A 64 15.35 -4.19 -19.22
N SER A 65 14.91 -3.08 -18.63
CA SER A 65 13.49 -2.78 -18.38
C SER A 65 13.05 -1.51 -19.12
N SER A 66 11.75 -1.27 -19.30
CA SER A 66 11.20 -0.08 -19.97
C SER A 66 10.40 0.79 -18.99
N THR A 67 10.41 2.10 -19.24
CA THR A 67 9.61 3.11 -18.51
C THR A 67 8.48 3.71 -19.35
N GLU A 68 8.32 3.29 -20.62
CA GLU A 68 7.42 3.95 -21.59
C GLU A 68 5.95 3.94 -21.18
N LYS A 69 5.51 2.87 -20.49
CA LYS A 69 4.13 2.73 -20.01
C LYS A 69 3.80 3.68 -18.84
N TYR A 70 4.80 4.30 -18.22
CA TYR A 70 4.64 5.01 -16.96
C TYR A 70 4.98 6.49 -17.09
N GLY A 71 4.05 7.34 -16.64
CA GLY A 71 4.25 8.78 -16.59
C GLY A 71 5.33 9.18 -15.59
N ASP A 72 5.88 10.38 -15.78
CA ASP A 72 6.86 10.98 -14.86
C ASP A 72 6.43 10.92 -13.39
N PRO A 73 5.16 11.15 -13.02
CA PRO A 73 4.83 11.16 -11.61
C PRO A 73 4.93 9.79 -10.93
N THR A 74 4.63 8.69 -11.64
CA THR A 74 4.94 7.34 -11.15
C THR A 74 6.44 7.20 -10.88
N LEU A 75 7.29 7.63 -11.82
CA LEU A 75 8.75 7.48 -11.67
C LEU A 75 9.33 8.36 -10.55
N VAL A 76 8.77 9.56 -10.33
CA VAL A 76 9.16 10.44 -9.23
C VAL A 76 8.92 9.78 -7.87
N ARG A 77 7.86 8.98 -7.70
CA ARG A 77 7.63 8.24 -6.45
C ARG A 77 8.80 7.31 -6.10
N PHE A 78 9.37 6.63 -7.10
CA PHE A 78 10.55 5.78 -6.90
C PHE A 78 11.81 6.59 -6.57
N LEU A 79 11.97 7.77 -7.18
CA LEU A 79 13.06 8.69 -6.84
C LEU A 79 12.96 9.15 -5.38
N ILE A 80 11.81 9.64 -4.94
CA ILE A 80 11.60 10.11 -3.57
C ILE A 80 11.85 8.97 -2.57
N ALA A 81 11.29 7.78 -2.82
CA ALA A 81 11.48 6.60 -1.97
C ALA A 81 12.95 6.14 -1.86
N ARG A 82 13.81 6.61 -2.76
CA ARG A 82 15.26 6.35 -2.77
C ARG A 82 16.09 7.62 -2.62
N SER A 83 15.53 8.64 -1.97
CA SER A 83 16.23 9.88 -1.62
C SER A 83 16.85 10.57 -2.85
N MET A 84 16.12 10.54 -3.96
CA MET A 84 16.52 11.10 -5.26
C MET A 84 17.76 10.44 -5.89
N ASP A 85 18.12 9.22 -5.49
CA ASP A 85 19.19 8.42 -6.10
C ASP A 85 18.65 7.65 -7.32
N PRO A 86 19.01 8.04 -8.56
CA PRO A 86 18.42 7.48 -9.78
C PRO A 86 18.76 6.00 -10.00
N GLU A 87 19.96 5.56 -9.61
CA GLU A 87 20.40 4.18 -9.75
C GLU A 87 19.66 3.25 -8.78
N LYS A 88 19.50 3.67 -7.52
CA LYS A 88 18.70 2.92 -6.53
C LYS A 88 17.23 2.90 -6.90
N ALA A 89 16.69 4.04 -7.35
CA ALA A 89 15.32 4.13 -7.82
C ALA A 89 15.08 3.23 -9.05
N ALA A 90 15.99 3.21 -10.02
CA ALA A 90 15.90 2.33 -11.18
C ALA A 90 15.90 0.84 -10.80
N LYS A 91 16.74 0.44 -9.83
CA LYS A 91 16.74 -0.94 -9.31
C LYS A 91 15.42 -1.30 -8.64
N MET A 92 14.91 -0.40 -7.79
CA MET A 92 13.60 -0.59 -7.15
C MET A 92 12.47 -0.68 -8.18
N PHE A 93 12.47 0.19 -9.19
CA PHE A 93 11.49 0.18 -10.27
C PHE A 93 11.55 -1.11 -11.10
N ALA A 94 12.74 -1.57 -11.49
CA ALA A 94 12.90 -2.82 -12.22
C ALA A 94 12.45 -4.05 -11.39
N GLN A 95 12.71 -4.05 -10.07
CA GLN A 95 12.19 -5.07 -9.16
C GLN A 95 10.67 -5.02 -9.08
N TRP A 96 10.10 -3.82 -8.98
CA TRP A 96 8.65 -3.61 -8.97
C TRP A 96 7.99 -4.10 -10.26
N LEU A 97 8.56 -3.84 -11.44
CA LEU A 97 8.04 -4.37 -12.72
C LEU A 97 8.01 -5.90 -12.73
N LYS A 98 9.08 -6.54 -12.26
CA LYS A 98 9.15 -8.01 -12.15
C LYS A 98 8.10 -8.54 -11.19
N TRP A 99 7.91 -7.88 -10.04
CA TRP A 99 6.89 -8.25 -9.08
C TRP A 99 5.48 -8.08 -9.66
N ARG A 100 5.16 -6.95 -10.29
CA ARG A 100 3.87 -6.72 -10.96
C ARG A 100 3.57 -7.79 -12.00
N ALA A 101 4.54 -8.12 -12.85
CA ALA A 101 4.38 -9.16 -13.87
C ALA A 101 4.13 -10.56 -13.28
N ALA A 102 4.66 -10.85 -12.09
CA ALA A 102 4.51 -12.15 -11.43
C ALA A 102 3.26 -12.24 -10.54
N PHE A 103 2.93 -11.17 -9.82
CA PHE A 103 1.90 -11.14 -8.79
C PHE A 103 0.56 -10.62 -9.30
N VAL A 104 0.57 -9.71 -10.28
CA VAL A 104 -0.63 -9.14 -10.89
C VAL A 104 -0.51 -9.21 -12.42
N PRO A 105 -0.44 -10.43 -13.00
CA PRO A 105 -0.07 -10.62 -14.40
C PRO A 105 -1.06 -9.97 -15.39
N ASN A 106 -2.33 -9.84 -15.00
CA ASN A 106 -3.38 -9.22 -15.80
C ASN A 106 -3.48 -7.69 -15.59
N GLY A 107 -2.58 -7.10 -14.80
CA GLY A 107 -2.55 -5.67 -14.51
C GLY A 107 -3.40 -5.27 -13.30
N SER A 108 -4.46 -6.01 -12.97
CA SER A 108 -5.23 -5.92 -11.73
C SER A 108 -5.64 -7.32 -11.25
N ILE A 109 -6.02 -7.43 -9.97
CA ILE A 109 -6.65 -8.62 -9.39
C ILE A 109 -8.17 -8.40 -9.47
N PRO A 110 -8.95 -9.27 -10.14
CA PRO A 110 -10.41 -9.10 -10.27
C PRO A 110 -11.15 -9.46 -8.97
N ASP A 111 -12.31 -8.82 -8.75
CA ASP A 111 -13.16 -9.01 -7.55
C ASP A 111 -13.56 -10.48 -7.33
N SER A 112 -13.73 -11.25 -8.41
CA SER A 112 -14.05 -12.68 -8.34
C SER A 112 -12.93 -13.52 -7.73
N GLU A 113 -11.66 -13.19 -8.04
CA GLU A 113 -10.51 -13.86 -7.45
C GLU A 113 -10.47 -13.58 -5.95
N VAL A 114 -10.71 -12.32 -5.54
CA VAL A 114 -10.77 -11.96 -4.12
C VAL A 114 -11.88 -12.69 -3.36
N GLN A 115 -13.10 -12.77 -3.92
CA GLN A 115 -14.25 -13.41 -3.23
C GLN A 115 -14.10 -14.93 -3.09
N ASP A 116 -13.60 -15.62 -4.13
CA ASP A 116 -13.37 -17.07 -4.08
C ASP A 116 -12.22 -17.44 -3.11
N GLU A 117 -11.30 -16.49 -2.90
CA GLU A 117 -10.15 -16.59 -2.02
C GLU A 117 -10.46 -16.28 -0.54
N LEU A 118 -11.65 -15.79 -0.20
CA LEU A 118 -12.10 -15.67 1.20
C LEU A 118 -12.36 -17.03 1.88
N ARG A 119 -12.06 -18.13 1.19
CA ARG A 119 -12.13 -19.51 1.68
C ARG A 119 -10.69 -20.08 1.74
N PRO A 120 -10.25 -20.57 2.91
CA PRO A 120 -9.08 -20.17 3.73
C PRO A 120 -7.65 -20.48 3.20
N ARG A 121 -6.71 -19.50 3.25
CA ARG A 121 -5.22 -19.60 3.10
C ARG A 121 -4.51 -18.22 3.19
N LYS A 122 -3.17 -18.20 3.30
CA LYS A 122 -2.31 -17.02 3.60
C LYS A 122 -2.02 -16.08 2.41
N VAL A 123 -2.06 -16.60 1.19
CA VAL A 123 -1.73 -15.86 -0.05
C VAL A 123 -2.73 -14.70 -0.27
N PHE A 124 -3.95 -14.92 0.22
CA PHE A 124 -5.11 -14.02 0.12
C PHE A 124 -4.94 -12.65 0.78
N LEU A 125 -4.16 -12.51 1.87
CA LEU A 125 -4.01 -11.18 2.49
C LEU A 125 -3.19 -10.25 1.59
N GLN A 126 -2.15 -10.77 0.92
CA GLN A 126 -1.34 -9.95 0.03
C GLN A 126 -2.12 -9.60 -1.24
N GLU A 127 -2.84 -10.56 -1.82
CA GLU A 127 -3.70 -10.35 -2.99
C GLU A 127 -4.84 -9.37 -2.68
N TYR A 128 -5.53 -9.53 -1.55
CA TYR A 128 -6.56 -8.61 -1.09
C TYR A 128 -6.03 -7.20 -0.84
N VAL A 129 -4.90 -7.05 -0.13
CA VAL A 129 -4.31 -5.73 0.11
C VAL A 129 -3.89 -5.08 -1.20
N VAL A 130 -3.30 -5.83 -2.13
CA VAL A 130 -2.95 -5.34 -3.47
C VAL A 130 -4.19 -4.92 -4.25
N HIS A 131 -5.25 -5.72 -4.20
CA HIS A 131 -6.53 -5.42 -4.82
C HIS A 131 -7.12 -4.11 -4.27
N LEU A 132 -7.22 -3.97 -2.95
CA LEU A 132 -7.72 -2.75 -2.30
C LEU A 132 -6.88 -1.53 -2.66
N LEU A 133 -5.56 -1.64 -2.62
CA LEU A 133 -4.65 -0.54 -2.96
C LEU A 133 -4.81 -0.15 -4.42
N ASP A 134 -4.84 -1.11 -5.34
CA ASP A 134 -5.01 -0.84 -6.78
C ASP A 134 -6.39 -0.21 -7.05
N LYS A 135 -7.46 -0.69 -6.40
CA LYS A 135 -8.82 -0.14 -6.53
C LYS A 135 -8.92 1.28 -5.97
N ALA A 136 -8.35 1.54 -4.80
CA ALA A 136 -8.32 2.87 -4.18
C ALA A 136 -7.48 3.87 -4.99
N ILE A 137 -6.36 3.42 -5.55
CA ILE A 137 -5.55 4.21 -6.45
C ILE A 137 -6.36 4.53 -7.72
N ALA A 138 -7.00 3.53 -8.33
CA ALA A 138 -7.82 3.71 -9.53
C ALA A 138 -9.02 4.65 -9.31
N SER A 139 -9.72 4.55 -8.17
CA SER A 139 -10.89 5.39 -7.85
C SER A 139 -10.52 6.84 -7.54
N SER A 140 -9.31 7.08 -7.05
CA SER A 140 -8.76 8.43 -6.85
C SER A 140 -8.51 9.16 -8.17
N PHE A 141 -8.22 8.43 -9.25
CA PHE A 141 -7.97 9.01 -10.57
C PHE A 141 -9.27 9.29 -11.34
N LYS A 142 -9.82 10.51 -11.20
CA LYS A 142 -10.78 11.05 -12.18
C LYS A 142 -10.04 11.56 -13.43
N GLY A 143 -9.37 10.69 -14.18
CA GLY A 143 -8.63 11.02 -15.40
C GLY A 143 -7.18 10.51 -15.44
N ARG A 144 -6.24 11.35 -15.90
CA ARG A 144 -4.79 11.01 -15.96
C ARG A 144 -4.13 11.13 -14.58
N GLU A 145 -3.15 10.27 -14.28
CA GLU A 145 -2.34 10.32 -13.06
C GLU A 145 -1.67 11.70 -12.92
N ILE A 146 -2.09 12.49 -11.94
CA ILE A 146 -1.46 13.77 -11.59
C ILE A 146 -0.20 13.48 -10.75
N GLY A 147 -0.23 12.37 -10.00
CA GLY A 147 0.95 11.76 -9.43
C GLY A 147 1.26 12.04 -7.98
N ASN A 148 0.40 12.83 -7.34
CA ASN A 148 0.52 13.22 -5.94
C ASN A 148 -0.55 12.59 -5.05
N GLU A 149 -1.34 11.68 -5.61
CA GLU A 149 -2.39 10.96 -4.91
C GLU A 149 -1.71 10.01 -3.92
N LYS A 150 -1.91 10.30 -2.65
CA LYS A 150 -1.52 9.46 -1.53
C LYS A 150 -2.76 8.93 -0.84
N LEU A 151 -2.62 7.80 -0.17
CA LEU A 151 -3.63 7.07 0.55
C LEU A 151 -3.46 7.38 2.03
N ILE A 152 -4.56 7.68 2.71
CA ILE A 152 -4.66 7.64 4.17
C ILE A 152 -5.26 6.29 4.52
N ALA A 153 -4.54 5.48 5.30
CA ALA A 153 -5.03 4.21 5.82
C ALA A 153 -5.68 4.42 7.18
N ILE A 154 -6.89 3.89 7.38
CA ILE A 154 -7.54 3.81 8.69
C ILE A 154 -7.50 2.35 9.13
N LEU A 155 -6.99 2.07 10.32
CA LEU A 155 -6.96 0.73 10.93
C LEU A 155 -7.77 0.80 12.22
N ASP A 156 -9.08 0.58 12.11
CA ASP A 156 -9.93 0.46 13.29
C ASP A 156 -9.84 -0.94 13.91
N LEU A 157 -9.33 -0.99 15.14
CA LEU A 157 -9.11 -2.22 15.89
C LEU A 157 -10.28 -2.56 16.83
N GLN A 158 -11.43 -1.89 16.70
CA GLN A 158 -12.59 -2.14 17.53
C GLN A 158 -13.02 -3.61 17.39
N GLN A 159 -13.31 -4.28 18.51
CA GLN A 159 -13.69 -5.72 18.54
C GLN A 159 -12.60 -6.72 18.08
N ILE A 160 -11.35 -6.28 17.86
CA ILE A 160 -10.27 -7.24 17.59
C ILE A 160 -9.97 -8.07 18.85
N ALA A 161 -10.01 -9.39 18.73
CA ALA A 161 -9.61 -10.29 19.80
C ALA A 161 -8.11 -10.61 19.70
N TYR A 162 -7.42 -10.79 20.82
CA TYR A 162 -6.00 -11.13 20.84
C TYR A 162 -5.65 -12.35 19.98
N LYS A 163 -6.50 -13.40 20.01
CA LYS A 163 -6.35 -14.62 19.21
C LYS A 163 -6.44 -14.40 17.70
N ASN A 164 -7.03 -13.28 17.30
CA ASN A 164 -7.21 -12.89 15.91
C ASN A 164 -6.06 -12.00 15.44
N ILE A 165 -5.04 -11.68 16.23
CA ILE A 165 -3.97 -10.80 15.77
C ILE A 165 -2.86 -11.57 15.10
N ASP A 166 -2.42 -11.07 13.96
CA ASP A 166 -1.18 -11.50 13.34
C ASP A 166 -0.19 -10.35 13.12
N ALA A 167 0.80 -10.30 14.02
CA ALA A 167 1.91 -9.35 13.91
C ALA A 167 2.70 -9.55 12.60
N ARG A 168 2.82 -10.78 12.09
CA ARG A 168 3.55 -11.04 10.85
C ARG A 168 2.78 -10.53 9.64
N GLY A 169 1.47 -10.67 9.63
CA GLY A 169 0.57 -10.10 8.63
C GLY A 169 0.70 -8.58 8.57
N LEU A 170 0.69 -7.90 9.72
CA LEU A 170 0.93 -6.45 9.79
C LEU A 170 2.30 -6.06 9.23
N ILE A 171 3.37 -6.75 9.67
CA ILE A 171 4.72 -6.53 9.16
C ILE A 171 4.75 -6.72 7.63
N THR A 172 4.13 -7.79 7.14
CA THR A 172 4.08 -8.11 5.70
C THR A 172 3.32 -7.04 4.91
N GLY A 173 2.20 -6.55 5.44
CA GLY A 173 1.42 -5.47 4.82
C GLY A 173 2.21 -4.18 4.69
N PHE A 174 2.90 -3.75 5.77
CA PHE A 174 3.77 -2.57 5.70
C PHE A 174 4.96 -2.77 4.76
N GLN A 175 5.59 -3.95 4.78
CA GLN A 175 6.69 -4.26 3.86
C GLN A 175 6.23 -4.24 2.40
N LEU A 176 5.02 -4.72 2.10
CA LEU A 176 4.40 -4.67 0.78
C LEU A 176 4.17 -3.22 0.34
N LEU A 177 3.63 -2.36 1.22
CA LEU A 177 3.47 -0.93 0.95
C LEU A 177 4.82 -0.25 0.64
N GLN A 178 5.84 -0.48 1.48
CA GLN A 178 7.17 0.13 1.32
C GLN A 178 7.88 -0.35 0.05
N ALA A 179 7.74 -1.63 -0.30
CA ALA A 179 8.46 -2.21 -1.44
C ALA A 179 7.77 -1.93 -2.78
N TYR A 180 6.44 -1.97 -2.82
CA TYR A 180 5.68 -2.00 -4.07
C TYR A 180 4.70 -0.85 -4.29
N TYR A 181 4.47 -0.02 -3.27
CA TYR A 181 3.64 1.18 -3.34
C TYR A 181 4.41 2.42 -2.84
N PRO A 182 5.58 2.72 -3.44
CA PRO A 182 6.44 3.81 -2.98
C PRO A 182 5.68 5.14 -3.01
N GLU A 183 5.83 5.92 -1.93
CA GLU A 183 5.19 7.23 -1.76
C GLU A 183 3.67 7.24 -2.00
N ARG A 184 3.00 6.09 -1.81
CA ARG A 184 1.53 6.00 -1.84
C ARG A 184 0.91 6.21 -0.48
N LEU A 185 1.55 5.87 0.64
CA LEU A 185 1.00 6.12 1.98
C LEU A 185 1.31 7.56 2.43
N ALA A 186 0.27 8.35 2.72
CA ALA A 186 0.36 9.66 3.39
C ALA A 186 0.40 9.51 4.91
N LYS A 187 -0.64 8.88 5.47
CA LYS A 187 -0.83 8.69 6.90
C LYS A 187 -1.50 7.34 7.17
N CYS A 188 -1.26 6.76 8.33
CA CYS A 188 -1.94 5.56 8.81
C CYS A 188 -2.46 5.84 10.23
N PHE A 189 -3.77 5.87 10.41
CA PHE A 189 -4.41 6.07 11.71
C PHE A 189 -4.78 4.71 12.30
N ILE A 190 -4.41 4.45 13.55
CA ILE A 190 -4.82 3.26 14.29
C ILE A 190 -5.85 3.71 15.34
N LEU A 191 -7.08 3.24 15.20
CA LEU A 191 -8.21 3.58 16.09
C LEU A 191 -8.54 2.42 17.02
N SER A 192 -9.24 2.74 18.11
CA SER A 192 -9.83 1.74 19.03
C SER A 192 -8.82 0.71 19.54
N MET A 193 -7.56 1.11 19.73
CA MET A 193 -6.46 0.19 20.02
C MET A 193 -6.65 -0.49 21.38
N PRO A 194 -6.80 -1.83 21.44
CA PRO A 194 -6.92 -2.52 22.73
C PRO A 194 -5.58 -2.53 23.47
N TRP A 195 -5.63 -2.58 24.81
CA TRP A 195 -4.44 -2.46 25.67
C TRP A 195 -3.28 -3.42 25.31
N PHE A 196 -3.59 -4.64 24.87
CA PHE A 196 -2.58 -5.63 24.51
C PHE A 196 -1.87 -5.30 23.19
N PHE A 197 -2.48 -4.49 22.31
CA PHE A 197 -1.95 -4.15 21.00
C PHE A 197 -0.71 -3.26 21.10
N VAL A 198 -0.51 -2.55 22.21
CA VAL A 198 0.75 -1.84 22.49
C VAL A 198 1.96 -2.79 22.38
N SER A 199 1.82 -4.02 22.88
CA SER A 199 2.90 -5.03 22.78
C SER A 199 3.10 -5.52 21.35
N VAL A 200 2.00 -5.68 20.60
CA VAL A 200 2.03 -6.06 19.18
C VAL A 200 2.69 -4.95 18.36
N TRP A 201 2.28 -3.70 18.54
CA TRP A 201 2.85 -2.54 17.88
C TRP A 201 4.34 -2.38 18.18
N ARG A 202 4.77 -2.60 19.43
CA ARG A 202 6.19 -2.61 19.79
C ARG A 202 6.98 -3.70 19.04
N MET A 203 6.36 -4.82 18.70
CA MET A 203 6.99 -5.85 17.88
C MET A 203 7.02 -5.42 16.40
N VAL A 204 5.88 -5.00 15.85
CA VAL A 204 5.73 -4.61 14.44
C VAL A 204 6.64 -3.43 14.09
N SER A 205 6.64 -2.37 14.92
CA SER A 205 7.39 -1.13 14.68
C SER A 205 8.89 -1.34 14.52
N ARG A 206 9.47 -2.40 15.11
CA ARG A 206 10.90 -2.74 14.96
C ARG A 206 11.28 -3.18 13.54
N PHE A 207 10.30 -3.57 12.73
CA PHE A 207 10.49 -4.00 11.35
C PHE A 207 10.14 -2.91 10.33
N LEU A 208 9.68 -1.74 10.79
CA LEU A 208 9.30 -0.62 9.94
C LEU A 208 10.43 0.38 9.83
N GLU A 209 10.63 0.92 8.63
CA GLU A 209 11.59 2.01 8.41
C GLU A 209 11.06 3.31 9.05
N LYS A 210 11.96 4.21 9.43
CA LYS A 210 11.62 5.48 10.11
C LYS A 210 10.55 6.29 9.37
N ALA A 211 10.67 6.39 8.04
CA ALA A 211 9.72 7.13 7.21
C ALA A 211 8.29 6.54 7.24
N THR A 212 8.15 5.25 7.48
CA THR A 212 6.85 4.58 7.64
C THR A 212 6.31 4.80 9.04
N LEU A 213 7.16 4.72 10.07
CA LEU A 213 6.78 4.98 11.46
C LEU A 213 6.25 6.40 11.66
N GLU A 214 6.87 7.39 11.03
CA GLU A 214 6.45 8.81 11.10
C GLU A 214 5.05 9.05 10.51
N LYS A 215 4.58 8.16 9.63
CA LYS A 215 3.24 8.22 9.03
C LYS A 215 2.18 7.57 9.89
N VAL A 216 2.55 6.75 10.88
CA VAL A 216 1.59 6.03 11.73
C VAL A 216 1.25 6.89 12.96
N MET A 217 -0.03 7.11 13.18
CA MET A 217 -0.56 7.79 14.36
C MET A 217 -1.56 6.87 15.06
N ILE A 218 -1.34 6.63 16.35
CA ILE A 218 -2.29 5.91 17.19
C ILE A 218 -3.19 6.97 17.82
N VAL A 219 -4.50 6.83 17.62
CA VAL A 219 -5.49 7.79 18.13
C VAL A 219 -6.00 7.29 19.48
N THR A 220 -5.64 8.00 20.55
CA THR A 220 -5.94 7.66 21.94
C THR A 220 -6.51 8.81 22.75
N SER A 221 -6.29 10.07 22.35
CA SER A 221 -6.83 11.26 22.98
C SER A 221 -7.89 11.96 22.10
N GLU A 222 -8.65 12.89 22.69
CA GLU A 222 -9.59 13.75 21.95
C GLU A 222 -8.84 14.65 20.96
N GLU A 223 -7.70 15.22 21.33
CA GLU A 223 -6.87 16.03 20.43
C GLU A 223 -6.40 15.25 19.20
N GLU A 224 -5.95 14.00 19.39
CA GLU A 224 -5.58 13.11 18.27
C GLU A 224 -6.79 12.73 17.41
N ARG A 225 -7.98 12.66 18.01
CA ARG A 225 -9.23 12.38 17.30
C ARG A 225 -9.65 13.57 16.44
N ASP A 226 -9.58 14.79 16.97
CA ASP A 226 -9.88 16.01 16.23
C ASP A 226 -8.92 16.17 15.05
N PHE A 227 -7.62 15.97 15.27
CA PHE A 227 -6.62 15.98 14.21
C PHE A 227 -6.90 14.91 13.12
N PHE A 228 -7.29 13.70 13.52
CA PHE A 228 -7.67 12.65 12.57
C PHE A 228 -8.84 13.05 11.67
N VAL A 229 -9.88 13.66 12.25
CA VAL A 229 -11.05 14.13 11.50
C VAL A 229 -10.67 15.29 10.57
N GLU A 230 -9.87 16.24 11.06
CA GLU A 230 -9.39 17.40 10.28
C GLU A 230 -8.52 16.96 9.09
N GLU A 231 -7.55 16.07 9.32
CA GLU A 231 -6.61 15.60 8.29
C GLU A 231 -7.31 14.87 7.14
N ILE A 232 -8.37 14.09 7.43
CA ILE A 232 -9.12 13.37 6.41
C ILE A 232 -10.18 14.27 5.76
N GLY A 233 -10.81 15.14 6.56
CA GLY A 233 -11.92 15.99 6.16
C GLY A 233 -13.27 15.35 6.47
N GLU A 234 -14.11 16.10 7.19
CA GLU A 234 -15.43 15.64 7.66
C GLU A 234 -16.34 15.18 6.51
N GLU A 235 -16.29 15.82 5.34
CA GLU A 235 -17.18 15.49 4.21
C GLU A 235 -16.89 14.15 3.54
N VAL A 236 -15.68 13.61 3.73
CA VAL A 236 -15.24 12.34 3.14
C VAL A 236 -15.11 11.24 4.18
N LEU A 237 -14.99 11.60 5.45
CA LEU A 237 -14.93 10.66 6.55
C LEU A 237 -16.33 10.14 6.90
N PRO A 238 -16.52 8.83 7.12
CA PRO A 238 -17.82 8.31 7.53
C PRO A 238 -18.33 8.82 8.87
N GLU A 239 -19.65 8.82 9.04
CA GLU A 239 -20.32 9.19 10.30
C GLU A 239 -19.80 8.41 11.51
N GLU A 240 -19.52 7.10 11.37
CA GLU A 240 -19.00 6.27 12.47
C GLU A 240 -17.61 6.70 12.96
N TYR A 241 -16.86 7.43 12.13
CA TYR A 241 -15.56 7.99 12.46
C TYR A 241 -15.61 9.47 12.84
N GLY A 242 -16.80 10.09 12.84
CA GLY A 242 -17.02 11.49 13.22
C GLY A 242 -17.12 12.45 12.03
N GLY A 243 -17.25 11.95 10.80
CA GLY A 243 -17.51 12.79 9.63
C GLY A 243 -18.99 12.85 9.24
N ARG A 244 -19.24 13.15 7.96
CA ARG A 244 -20.55 13.34 7.33
C ARG A 244 -20.79 12.44 6.12
N ALA A 245 -19.80 11.66 5.71
CA ALA A 245 -19.95 10.75 4.58
C ALA A 245 -20.79 9.52 4.97
N MET A 246 -21.58 9.01 4.02
CA MET A 246 -22.19 7.69 4.15
C MET A 246 -21.15 6.63 3.77
N LEU A 247 -20.98 5.59 4.60
CA LEU A 247 -20.08 4.47 4.27
C LEU A 247 -20.49 3.82 2.96
N VAL A 248 -19.51 3.69 2.06
CA VAL A 248 -19.58 2.83 0.88
C VAL A 248 -18.52 1.76 1.07
N ALA A 249 -18.91 0.49 1.08
CA ALA A 249 -17.96 -0.61 1.23
C ALA A 249 -16.97 -0.61 0.04
N PRO A 250 -15.70 -1.03 0.22
CA PRO A 250 -14.72 -1.06 -0.87
C PRO A 250 -15.17 -1.87 -2.10
N GLU A 251 -15.98 -2.90 -1.90
CA GLU A 251 -16.63 -3.68 -2.95
C GLU A 251 -17.62 -2.86 -3.79
N ASP A 252 -18.34 -1.92 -3.19
CA ASP A 252 -19.37 -1.10 -3.85
C ASP A 252 -18.80 0.12 -4.59
N VAL A 253 -17.49 0.35 -4.53
CA VAL A 253 -16.83 1.44 -5.26
C VAL A 253 -16.88 1.16 -6.76
N THR A 254 -17.80 1.83 -7.47
CA THR A 254 -17.88 1.80 -8.94
C THR A 254 -16.73 2.63 -9.53
N VAL A 255 -15.80 1.98 -10.20
CA VAL A 255 -14.75 2.68 -10.96
C VAL A 255 -15.36 3.15 -12.29
N PRO A 256 -15.39 4.46 -12.60
CA PRO A 256 -15.85 4.92 -13.90
C PRO A 256 -14.97 4.35 -15.02
N PRO A 257 -15.52 4.07 -16.22
CA PRO A 257 -14.73 3.60 -17.35
C PRO A 257 -13.61 4.60 -17.67
N VAL A 258 -12.41 4.10 -17.93
CA VAL A 258 -11.29 4.93 -18.40
C VAL A 258 -11.66 5.45 -19.79
N GLU A 259 -11.96 6.74 -19.91
CA GLU A 259 -12.08 7.40 -21.22
C GLU A 259 -10.68 7.40 -21.88
N GLY A 260 -10.61 6.80 -23.07
CA GLY A 260 -9.37 6.61 -23.85
C GLY A 260 -8.80 7.88 -24.47
#